data_AF-A0AA86IHH2-F1
#
_entry.id   AF-A0AA86IHH2-F1
#
_cell.length_a   1.000
_cell.length_b   1.000
_cell.length_c   1.000
_cell.angle_alpha   90.00
_cell.angle_beta   90.00
_cell.angle_gamma   90.00
#
_symmetry.space_group_name_H-M   'P 1'
#
loop_
_entity.id
_entity.type
_entity.pdbx_description
1 polymer ?
#
loop_
_entity_poly.entity_id
_entity_poly.type
_entity_poly.pdbx_seq_one_letter_code
_entity_poly.pdbx_strand_id
1 'polypeptide(L)'
;MNYFLKLNFSSILYAGLIFINIELIFNIYRISRIIKINVAVARNIELVVMLISIIVFSFIYYLLNRQYLKGSKLNYFGTVLWIPYFIIKLILFNKLFSK
;
A
#
# COMPACT_ATOMS: atom_id res chain seq x y z
N MET A 1 9.37 18.53 12.78
CA MET A 1 8.60 17.28 12.97
C MET A 1 9.53 16.18 13.44
N ASN A 2 9.23 15.55 14.58
CA ASN A 2 10.07 14.52 15.20
C ASN A 2 10.37 13.38 14.21
N TYR A 3 11.63 12.95 14.20
CA TYR A 3 12.14 11.89 13.34
C TYR A 3 11.28 10.61 13.41
N PHE A 4 10.79 10.28 14.60
CA PHE A 4 9.87 9.17 14.86
C PHE A 4 8.58 9.25 14.02
N LEU A 5 7.93 10.41 13.95
CA LEU A 5 6.69 10.58 13.17
C LEU A 5 6.93 10.40 11.66
N LYS A 6 8.06 10.90 11.16
CA LYS A 6 8.44 10.75 9.74
C LYS A 6 8.67 9.28 9.37
N LEU A 7 9.36 8.53 10.23
CA LEU A 7 9.64 7.11 10.02
C LEU A 7 8.35 6.27 10.02
N ASN A 8 7.47 6.50 10.98
CA ASN A 8 6.19 5.80 11.06
C ASN A 8 5.27 6.13 9.87
N PHE A 9 5.18 7.40 9.49
CA PHE A 9 4.39 7.80 8.31
C PHE A 9 4.89 7.13 7.03
N SER A 10 6.21 7.13 6.81
CA SER A 10 6.82 6.41 5.68
C SER A 10 6.48 4.92 5.69
N SER A 11 6.58 4.27 6.86
CA SER A 11 6.30 2.84 7.04
C SER A 11 4.83 2.48 6.78
N ILE A 12 3.89 3.34 7.17
CA ILE A 12 2.45 3.18 6.89
C ILE A 12 2.17 3.25 5.39
N LEU A 13 2.89 4.10 4.66
CA LEU A 13 2.80 4.19 3.21
C LEU A 13 3.35 2.94 2.53
N TYR A 14 4.50 2.40 3.00
CA TYR A 14 5.05 1.12 2.54
C TYR A 14 4.06 -0.02 2.71
N ALA A 15 3.46 -0.13 3.89
CA ALA A 15 2.41 -1.10 4.13
C ALA A 15 1.21 -0.88 3.22
N GLY A 16 0.85 0.38 2.91
CA GLY A 16 -0.27 0.72 2.04
C GLY A 16 -0.10 0.28 0.60
N LEU A 17 1.08 0.48 0.00
CA LEU A 17 1.36 0.03 -1.35
C LEU A 17 1.20 -1.49 -1.47
N ILE A 18 1.84 -2.23 -0.58
CA ILE A 18 1.83 -3.70 -0.62
C ILE A 18 0.41 -4.22 -0.36
N PHE A 19 -0.26 -3.66 0.65
CA PHE A 19 -1.64 -4.00 1.00
C PHE A 19 -2.62 -3.79 -0.15
N ILE A 20 -2.61 -2.63 -0.81
CA ILE A 20 -3.52 -2.35 -1.93
C ILE A 20 -3.35 -3.38 -3.05
N ASN A 21 -2.11 -3.67 -3.44
CA ASN A 21 -1.84 -4.59 -4.53
C ASN A 21 -2.24 -6.03 -4.17
N ILE A 22 -1.95 -6.47 -2.95
CA ILE A 22 -2.35 -7.80 -2.47
C ILE A 22 -3.88 -7.94 -2.45
N GLU A 23 -4.59 -7.00 -1.82
CA GLU A 23 -6.04 -7.09 -1.70
C GLU A 23 -6.75 -7.03 -3.06
N LEU A 24 -6.21 -6.26 -4.02
CA LEU A 24 -6.73 -6.24 -5.39
C LEU A 24 -6.67 -7.62 -6.05
N ILE A 25 -5.54 -8.32 -5.94
CA ILE A 25 -5.37 -9.67 -6.48
C ILE A 25 -6.33 -10.65 -5.81
N PHE A 26 -6.31 -10.69 -4.47
CA PHE A 26 -7.06 -11.71 -3.73
C PHE A 26 -8.57 -11.51 -3.80
N ASN A 27 -9.04 -10.27 -4.02
CA ASN A 27 -10.47 -9.95 -4.04
C ASN A 27 -11.03 -9.68 -5.44
N ILE A 28 -10.32 -10.01 -6.52
CA ILE A 28 -10.76 -9.68 -7.88
C ILE A 28 -12.18 -10.20 -8.20
N TYR A 29 -12.54 -11.40 -7.72
CA TYR A 29 -13.88 -11.96 -7.87
C TYR A 29 -14.94 -11.21 -7.05
N ARG A 30 -14.60 -10.74 -5.84
CA ARG A 30 -15.50 -9.95 -5.01
C ARG A 30 -15.74 -8.58 -5.65
N ILE A 31 -14.67 -7.95 -6.14
CA ILE A 31 -14.72 -6.67 -6.88
C ILE A 31 -15.59 -6.81 -8.13
N SER A 32 -15.35 -7.84 -8.95
CA SER A 32 -16.15 -8.14 -10.14
C SER A 32 -17.64 -8.29 -9.82
N ARG A 33 -17.99 -8.98 -8.73
CA ARG A 33 -19.39 -9.12 -8.28
C ARG A 33 -20.03 -7.81 -7.81
N ILE A 34 -19.30 -7.00 -7.05
CA ILE A 34 -19.81 -5.71 -6.53
C ILE A 34 -20.03 -4.72 -7.67
N ILE A 35 -19.06 -4.62 -8.59
CA ILE A 35 -19.11 -3.69 -9.73
C ILE A 35 -19.99 -4.24 -10.88
N LYS A 36 -20.42 -5.52 -10.79
CA LYS A 36 -21.22 -6.24 -11.79
C LYS A 36 -20.57 -6.25 -13.19
N ILE A 37 -19.25 -6.40 -13.21
CA ILE A 37 -18.46 -6.50 -14.45
C ILE A 37 -17.86 -7.90 -14.58
N ASN A 38 -17.55 -8.31 -15.81
CA ASN A 38 -16.84 -9.56 -16.06
C ASN A 38 -15.46 -9.55 -15.36
N VAL A 39 -15.07 -10.67 -14.77
CA VAL A 39 -13.77 -10.86 -14.11
C VAL A 39 -12.60 -10.53 -15.04
N ALA A 40 -12.70 -10.82 -16.34
CA ALA A 40 -11.67 -10.46 -17.32
C ALA A 40 -11.49 -8.94 -17.47
N VAL A 41 -12.60 -8.19 -17.46
CA VAL A 41 -12.57 -6.72 -17.48
C VAL A 41 -12.05 -6.17 -16.16
N ALA A 42 -12.51 -6.75 -15.03
CA ALA A 42 -12.03 -6.38 -13.71
C ALA A 42 -10.50 -6.55 -13.59
N ARG A 43 -9.95 -7.65 -14.12
CA ARG A 43 -8.50 -7.91 -14.13
C ARG A 43 -7.72 -6.89 -14.94
N ASN A 44 -8.26 -6.42 -16.08
CA ASN A 44 -7.61 -5.36 -16.85
C ASN A 44 -7.60 -4.03 -16.08
N ILE A 45 -8.70 -3.70 -15.40
CA ILE A 45 -8.79 -2.51 -14.54
C ILE A 45 -7.82 -2.64 -13.36
N GLU A 46 -7.78 -3.80 -12.72
CA GLU A 46 -6.84 -4.12 -11.65
C GLU A 46 -5.40 -3.82 -12.07
N LEU A 47 -4.95 -4.34 -13.22
CA LEU A 47 -3.60 -4.09 -13.72
C LEU A 47 -3.31 -2.58 -13.89
N VAL A 48 -4.27 -1.81 -14.42
CA VAL A 48 -4.13 -0.35 -14.55
C VAL A 48 -4.02 0.32 -13.18
N VAL A 49 -4.86 -0.06 -12.23
CA VAL A 49 -4.83 0.47 -10.86
C VAL A 49 -3.52 0.13 -10.16
N MET A 50 -3.02 -1.10 -10.33
CA MET A 50 -1.73 -1.53 -9.78
C MET A 50 -0.58 -0.69 -10.35
N LEU A 51 -0.53 -0.49 -11.67
CA LEU A 51 0.48 0.35 -12.32
C LEU A 51 0.43 1.80 -11.81
N ILE A 52 -0.77 2.40 -11.74
CA ILE A 52 -0.95 3.75 -11.20
C ILE A 52 -0.50 3.79 -9.73
N SER A 53 -0.84 2.78 -8.94
CA SER A 53 -0.43 2.72 -7.53
C SER A 53 1.09 2.72 -7.41
N ILE A 54 1.79 1.91 -8.22
CA ILE A 54 3.26 1.85 -8.23
C ILE A 54 3.84 3.23 -8.55
N ILE A 55 3.32 3.92 -9.58
CA ILE A 55 3.79 5.25 -9.98
C ILE A 55 3.57 6.27 -8.86
N VAL A 56 2.34 6.34 -8.34
CA VAL A 56 1.94 7.32 -7.30
C VAL A 56 2.77 7.11 -6.04
N PHE A 57 2.87 5.88 -5.55
CA PHE A 57 3.64 5.58 -4.36
C PHE A 57 5.14 5.81 -4.59
N SER A 58 5.70 5.42 -5.73
CA SER A 58 7.11 5.69 -6.06
C SER A 58 7.41 7.19 -6.05
N PHE A 59 6.50 8.01 -6.61
CA PHE A 59 6.63 9.46 -6.57
C PHE A 59 6.56 10.02 -5.14
N ILE A 60 5.59 9.54 -4.34
CA ILE A 60 5.48 9.90 -2.92
C ILE A 60 6.76 9.51 -2.17
N TYR A 61 7.32 8.32 -2.40
CA TYR A 61 8.58 7.89 -1.80
C TYR A 61 9.74 8.78 -2.19
N TYR A 62 9.84 9.15 -3.47
CA TYR A 62 10.87 10.07 -3.92
C TYR A 62 10.78 11.41 -3.18
N LEU A 63 9.58 11.98 -3.05
CA LEU A 63 9.36 13.21 -2.30
C LEU A 63 9.73 13.05 -0.82
N LEU A 64 9.28 11.97 -0.17
CA LEU A 64 9.57 11.69 1.24
C LEU A 64 11.07 11.49 1.47
N ASN A 65 11.74 10.72 0.61
CA ASN A 65 13.18 10.49 0.72
C ASN A 65 13.96 11.79 0.52
N ARG A 66 13.59 12.59 -0.49
CA ARG A 66 14.23 13.87 -0.78
C ARG A 66 14.07 14.88 0.35
N GLN A 67 12.88 14.95 0.96
CA GLN A 67 12.58 15.92 2.01
C GLN A 67 13.03 15.50 3.40
N TYR A 68 12.98 14.20 3.72
CA TYR A 68 13.05 13.75 5.11
C TYR A 68 14.20 12.78 5.43
N LEU A 69 14.77 12.09 4.43
CA LEU A 69 15.66 10.94 4.67
C LEU A 69 17.04 11.08 3.99
N LYS A 70 17.33 12.24 3.37
CA LYS A 70 18.63 12.55 2.77
C LYS A 70 19.76 12.40 3.81
N GLY A 71 20.64 11.40 3.62
CA GLY A 71 21.85 11.20 4.42
C GLY A 71 21.71 10.33 5.68
N SER A 72 20.53 9.81 5.99
CA SER A 72 20.29 9.01 7.20
C SER A 72 20.38 7.51 6.91
N LYS A 73 21.35 6.81 7.53
CA LYS A 73 21.46 5.32 7.52
C LYS A 73 20.21 4.63 8.10
N LEU A 74 19.32 5.36 8.77
CA LEU A 74 18.11 4.81 9.36
C LEU A 74 16.98 4.60 8.33
N ASN A 75 17.21 4.93 7.04
CA ASN A 75 16.29 4.62 5.96
C ASN A 75 15.98 3.11 5.86
N TYR A 76 16.94 2.26 6.27
CA TYR A 76 16.76 0.81 6.34
C TYR A 76 15.74 0.33 7.38
N PHE A 77 15.45 1.14 8.42
CA PHE A 77 14.41 0.77 9.38
C PHE A 77 13.00 0.96 8.81
N GLY A 78 12.80 1.95 7.91
CA GLY A 78 11.52 2.12 7.21
C GLY A 78 11.15 0.93 6.34
N THR A 79 12.16 0.26 5.75
CA THR A 79 11.99 -0.99 4.99
C THR A 79 11.61 -2.22 5.82
N VAL A 80 11.65 -2.15 7.15
CA VAL A 80 11.23 -3.28 8.03
C VAL A 80 9.96 -2.91 8.81
N LEU A 81 9.84 -1.65 9.22
CA LEU A 81 8.72 -1.16 10.02
C LEU A 81 7.37 -1.18 9.28
N TRP A 82 7.34 -1.40 7.96
CA TRP A 82 6.08 -1.58 7.25
C TRP A 82 5.34 -2.87 7.64
N ILE A 83 6.04 -3.92 8.07
CA ILE A 83 5.45 -5.23 8.42
C ILE A 83 4.37 -5.09 9.50
N PRO A 84 4.61 -4.50 10.68
CA PRO A 84 3.57 -4.35 11.70
C PRO A 84 2.38 -3.53 11.20
N TYR A 85 2.61 -2.47 10.42
CA TYR A 85 1.51 -1.70 9.83
C TYR A 85 0.72 -2.49 8.79
N PHE A 86 1.37 -3.37 8.04
CA PHE A 86 0.72 -4.25 7.08
C PHE A 86 -0.17 -5.28 7.78
N ILE A 87 0.32 -5.90 8.86
CA ILE A 87 -0.48 -6.81 9.70
C ILE A 87 -1.71 -6.09 10.27
N ILE A 88 -1.54 -4.87 10.80
CA ILE A 88 -2.65 -4.06 11.31
C ILE A 88 -3.69 -3.81 10.21
N LYS A 89 -3.25 -3.47 8.98
CA LYS A 89 -4.15 -3.27 7.85
C LYS A 89 -4.91 -4.54 7.48
N LEU A 90 -4.26 -5.70 7.45
CA LEU A 90 -4.91 -6.99 7.20
C LEU A 90 -5.98 -7.30 8.26
N ILE A 91 -5.64 -7.15 9.54
CA ILE A 91 -6.59 -7.39 10.64
C ILE A 91 -7.80 -6.45 10.52
N LEU A 92 -7.54 -5.16 10.27
CA LEU A 92 -8.59 -4.15 10.14
C LEU A 92 -9.49 -4.44 8.94
N PHE A 93 -8.90 -4.77 7.78
CA PHE A 93 -9.63 -5.11 6.57
C PHE A 93 -10.49 -6.36 6.77
N ASN A 94 -9.92 -7.43 7.32
CA ASN A 94 -10.67 -8.64 7.61
C ASN A 94 -11.83 -8.33 8.56
N LYS A 95 -11.61 -7.58 9.65
CA LYS A 95 -12.69 -7.21 10.57
C LYS A 95 -13.82 -6.41 9.90
N LEU A 96 -13.50 -5.54 8.95
CA LEU A 96 -14.48 -4.70 8.24
C LEU A 96 -15.23 -5.46 7.14
N PHE A 97 -14.58 -6.42 6.48
CA PHE A 97 -15.08 -7.08 5.29
C PHE A 97 -15.29 -8.60 5.43
N SER A 98 -15.15 -9.16 6.63
CA SER A 98 -15.37 -10.60 6.96
C SER A 98 -16.85 -11.03 6.99
N LYS A 99 -17.78 -10.18 6.56
CA LYS A 99 -19.18 -10.56 6.28
C LYS A 99 -19.44 -10.60 4.78
#